data_AF-A0A6I5CFL2-F1
#
_entry.id   AF-A0A6I5CFL2-F1
#
_cell.length_a   1.000
_cell.length_b   1.000
_cell.length_c   1.000
_cell.angle_alpha   90.00
_cell.angle_beta   90.00
_cell.angle_gamma   90.00
#
_symmetry.space_group_name_H-M   'P 1'
#
loop_
_entity.id
_entity.type
_entity.pdbx_description
1 polymer ?
#
loop_
_entity_poly.entity_id
_entity_poly.type
_entity_poly.pdbx_seq_one_letter_code
_entity_poly.pdbx_strand_id
1 'polypeptide(L)'
;MVPVATRLLGQRDGLHLDEDADYWLEEIEAVLPHCHTPLQMVSLHRYLDAAVRALTRHEERTARSAGLTEEARLALAAAVEFMKAAAITP
;
A
#
# COMPACT_ATOMS: atom_id res chain seq x y z
N MET A 1 -5.97 -6.37 -6.51
CA MET A 1 -5.98 -5.05 -5.84
C MET A 1 -6.69 -5.07 -4.49
N VAL A 2 -8.01 -5.24 -4.40
CA VAL A 2 -8.74 -5.21 -3.10
C VAL A 2 -8.12 -6.13 -2.04
N PRO A 3 -7.84 -7.43 -2.30
CA PRO A 3 -7.20 -8.29 -1.30
C PRO A 3 -5.80 -7.83 -0.88
N VAL A 4 -5.05 -7.21 -1.79
CA VAL A 4 -3.71 -6.67 -1.52
C VAL A 4 -3.80 -5.43 -0.64
N ALA A 5 -4.72 -4.51 -0.95
CA ALA A 5 -4.99 -3.33 -0.14
C ALA A 5 -5.50 -3.70 1.26
N THR A 6 -6.45 -4.65 1.36
CA THR A 6 -6.93 -5.17 2.65
C THR A 6 -5.79 -5.76 3.48
N ARG A 7 -4.93 -6.58 2.86
CA ARG A 7 -3.80 -7.20 3.56
C ARG A 7 -2.78 -6.17 4.04
N LEU A 8 -2.45 -5.18 3.22
CA LEU A 8 -1.52 -4.10 3.59
C LEU A 8 -2.08 -3.26 4.74
N LEU A 9 -3.34 -2.83 4.63
CA LEU A 9 -4.02 -2.03 5.66
C LEU A 9 -4.15 -2.81 6.98
N GLY A 10 -4.44 -4.11 6.90
CA GLY A 10 -4.47 -4.99 8.07
C GLY A 10 -3.12 -5.18 8.77
N GLN A 11 -2.04 -4.63 8.22
CA GLN A 11 -0.70 -4.62 8.82
C GLN A 11 -0.23 -3.21 9.19
N ARG A 12 -1.12 -2.19 9.23
CA ARG A 12 -0.76 -0.78 9.53
C ARG A 12 0.10 -0.65 10.80
N ASP A 13 -0.26 -1.33 11.89
CA ASP A 13 0.50 -1.31 13.16
C ASP A 13 1.89 -1.96 13.07
N GLY A 14 2.08 -2.85 12.09
CA GLY A 14 3.34 -3.50 11.80
C GLY A 14 4.22 -2.74 10.81
N LEU A 15 3.80 -1.55 10.36
CA LEU A 15 4.54 -0.72 9.42
C LEU A 15 5.18 0.47 10.14
N HIS A 16 6.39 0.82 9.71
CA HIS A 16 7.02 2.08 10.06
C HIS A 16 6.56 3.15 9.08
N LEU A 17 5.63 3.99 9.53
CA LEU A 17 4.99 5.02 8.71
C LEU A 17 5.67 6.38 8.92
N ASP A 18 5.93 7.08 7.81
CA ASP A 18 6.07 8.53 7.82
C ASP A 18 4.73 9.18 7.46
N GLU A 19 4.68 10.52 7.49
CA GLU A 19 3.45 11.29 7.23
C GLU A 19 2.81 10.95 5.87
N ASP A 20 3.63 10.78 4.82
CA ASP A 20 3.16 10.38 3.50
C ASP A 20 2.50 9.00 3.55
N ALA A 21 3.19 8.00 4.11
CA ALA A 21 2.70 6.64 4.15
C ALA A 21 1.41 6.53 4.99
N ASP A 22 1.35 7.23 6.12
CA ASP A 22 0.18 7.24 7.00
C ASP A 22 -1.04 7.83 6.29
N TYR A 23 -0.89 9.00 5.65
CA TYR A 23 -1.93 9.67 4.88
C TYR A 23 -2.53 8.76 3.79
N TRP A 24 -1.68 8.08 3.01
CA TRP A 24 -2.19 7.22 1.93
C TRP A 24 -2.89 5.97 2.44
N LEU A 25 -2.47 5.43 3.59
CA LEU A 25 -3.18 4.30 4.21
C LEU A 25 -4.57 4.71 4.71
N GLU A 26 -4.75 5.94 5.19
CA GLU A 26 -6.07 6.49 5.56
C GLU A 26 -6.99 6.65 4.34
N GLU A 27 -6.46 7.13 3.21
CA GLU A 27 -7.23 7.22 1.96
C GLU A 27 -7.66 5.84 1.44
N ILE A 28 -6.81 4.81 1.62
CA ILE A 28 -7.17 3.42 1.32
C ILE A 28 -8.27 2.96 2.27
N GLU A 29 -8.11 3.17 3.57
CA GLU A 29 -9.11 2.79 4.59
C GLU A 29 -10.49 3.39 4.32
N ALA A 30 -10.54 4.65 3.87
CA ALA A 30 -11.78 5.33 3.53
C ALA A 30 -12.50 4.73 2.31
N VAL A 31 -11.75 4.34 1.27
CA VAL A 31 -12.33 3.87 0.00
C VAL A 31 -12.59 2.37 -0.02
N LEU A 32 -11.75 1.58 0.65
CA LEU A 32 -11.75 0.12 0.57
C LEU A 32 -13.12 -0.53 0.90
N PRO A 33 -13.87 -0.12 1.94
CA PRO A 33 -15.19 -0.69 2.26
C PRO A 33 -16.25 -0.44 1.18
N HIS A 34 -16.01 0.55 0.32
CA HIS A 34 -16.98 1.03 -0.66
C HIS A 34 -16.57 0.74 -2.09
N CYS A 35 -15.50 -0.03 -2.32
CA CYS A 35 -14.89 -0.19 -3.64
C CYS A 35 -15.71 -1.06 -4.61
N HIS A 36 -16.88 -0.55 -5.03
CA HIS A 36 -17.88 -1.25 -5.84
C HIS A 36 -18.09 -0.62 -7.22
N THR A 37 -17.57 0.59 -7.45
CA THR A 37 -17.68 1.30 -8.73
C THR A 37 -16.32 1.36 -9.44
N PRO A 38 -16.30 1.48 -10.78
CA PRO A 38 -15.05 1.67 -11.52
C PRO A 38 -14.23 2.87 -11.04
N LEU A 39 -14.88 3.97 -10.67
CA LEU A 39 -14.19 5.16 -10.15
C LEU A 39 -13.49 4.86 -8.83
N GLN A 40 -14.14 4.15 -7.90
CA GLN A 40 -13.52 3.77 -6.63
C GLN A 40 -12.37 2.79 -6.83
N MET A 41 -12.46 1.89 -7.82
CA MET A 41 -11.34 1.01 -8.18
C MET A 41 -10.13 1.81 -8.68
N VAL A 42 -10.34 2.83 -9.53
CA VAL A 42 -9.27 3.72 -9.98
C VAL A 42 -8.66 4.50 -8.81
N SER A 43 -9.50 5.04 -7.91
CA SER A 43 -9.01 5.72 -6.71
C SER A 43 -8.18 4.79 -5.82
N LEU A 44 -8.69 3.58 -5.54
CA LEU A 44 -7.98 2.58 -4.74
C LEU A 44 -6.64 2.20 -5.36
N HIS A 45 -6.58 2.07 -6.69
CA HIS A 45 -5.32 1.82 -7.40
C HIS A 45 -4.31 2.95 -7.16
N ARG A 46 -4.75 4.19 -7.33
CA ARG A 46 -3.90 5.38 -7.14
C ARG A 46 -3.39 5.48 -5.70
N TYR A 47 -4.25 5.24 -4.72
CA TYR A 47 -3.88 5.32 -3.31
C TYR A 47 -2.94 4.19 -2.91
N LEU A 48 -3.17 2.97 -3.41
CA LEU A 48 -2.25 1.85 -3.20
C LEU A 48 -0.87 2.11 -3.82
N ASP A 49 -0.80 2.66 -5.05
CA ASP A 49 0.49 3.05 -5.66
C ASP A 49 1.22 4.08 -4.79
N ALA A 50 0.50 5.11 -4.34
CA ALA A 50 1.08 6.18 -3.53
C ALA A 50 1.60 5.68 -2.17
N ALA A 51 0.83 4.85 -1.47
CA ALA A 51 1.24 4.22 -0.22
C ALA A 51 2.48 3.34 -0.41
N VAL A 52 2.49 2.48 -1.44
CA VAL A 52 3.64 1.61 -1.77
C VAL A 52 4.87 2.46 -2.05
N ARG A 53 4.76 3.52 -2.85
CA ARG A 53 5.89 4.41 -3.15
C ARG A 53 6.39 5.13 -1.91
N ALA A 54 5.52 5.58 -1.02
CA ALA A 54 5.92 6.23 0.24
C ALA A 54 6.72 5.27 1.12
N LEU A 55 6.22 4.06 1.33
CA LEU A 55 6.89 3.01 2.10
C LEU A 55 8.25 2.62 1.48
N THR A 56 8.32 2.42 0.17
CA THR A 56 9.58 2.12 -0.52
C THR A 56 10.60 3.26 -0.40
N ARG A 57 10.17 4.52 -0.56
CA ARG A 57 11.05 5.69 -0.36
C ARG A 57 11.58 5.76 1.07
N HIS A 58 10.76 5.38 2.06
CA HIS A 58 11.21 5.30 3.44
C HIS A 58 12.31 4.26 3.64
N GLU A 59 12.18 3.08 3.02
CA GLU A 59 13.22 2.05 3.04
C GLU A 59 14.52 2.54 2.39
N GLU A 60 14.42 3.20 1.24
CA GLU A 60 15.57 3.76 0.51
C GLU A 60 16.31 4.82 1.33
N ARG A 61 15.59 5.72 2.01
CA ARG A 61 16.20 6.79 2.82
C ARG A 61 16.85 6.29 4.11
N THR A 62 16.26 5.26 4.73
CA THR A 62 16.66 4.83 6.08
C THR A 62 17.53 3.57 6.07
N ALA A 63 17.63 2.87 4.94
CA ALA A 63 18.23 1.54 4.81
C ALA A 63 17.65 0.52 5.82
N ARG A 64 16.39 0.71 6.23
CA ARG A 64 15.65 -0.16 7.14
C ARG A 64 14.35 -0.57 6.47
N SER A 65 13.87 -1.78 6.77
CA SER A 65 12.57 -2.19 6.24
C SER A 65 11.44 -1.36 6.87
N ALA A 66 10.44 -1.05 6.06
CA ALA A 66 9.19 -0.45 6.50
C ALA A 66 8.32 -1.48 7.22
N GLY A 67 8.52 -2.79 7.01
CA GLY A 67 7.85 -3.86 7.76
C GLY A 67 8.60 -4.22 9.05
N LEU A 68 7.98 -3.93 10.19
CA LEU A 68 8.51 -4.26 11.53
C LEU A 68 8.32 -5.73 11.88
N THR A 69 7.26 -6.35 11.36
CA THR A 69 6.96 -7.79 11.47
C THR A 69 7.14 -8.49 10.14
N GLU A 70 7.22 -9.83 10.16
CA GLU A 70 7.32 -10.60 8.94
C GLU A 70 6.05 -10.49 8.10
N GLU A 71 4.88 -10.49 8.74
CA GLU A 71 3.58 -10.35 8.10
C GLU A 71 3.45 -9.00 7.38
N ALA A 72 3.95 -7.92 7.99
CA ALA A 72 3.97 -6.59 7.39
C ALA A 72 4.92 -6.53 6.19
N ARG A 73 6.11 -7.15 6.28
CA ARG A 73 7.05 -7.26 5.14
C ARG A 73 6.43 -8.02 3.98
N LEU A 74 5.78 -9.15 4.26
CA LEU A 74 5.12 -9.95 3.23
C LEU A 74 3.94 -9.21 2.59
N ALA A 75 3.18 -8.43 3.37
CA ALA A 75 2.09 -7.61 2.85
C ALA A 75 2.62 -6.49 1.94
N LEU A 76 3.66 -5.78 2.38
CA LEU A 76 4.32 -4.74 1.58
C LEU A 76 4.93 -5.31 0.30
N ALA A 77 5.67 -6.42 0.38
CA ALA A 77 6.25 -7.08 -0.79
C ALA A 77 5.18 -7.50 -1.80
N ALA A 78 4.05 -8.06 -1.34
CA ALA A 78 2.94 -8.41 -2.21
C ALA A 78 2.32 -7.17 -2.89
N ALA A 79 2.23 -6.04 -2.18
CA ALA A 79 1.75 -4.78 -2.74
C ALA A 79 2.72 -4.21 -3.79
N VAL A 80 4.02 -4.22 -3.51
CA VAL A 80 5.07 -3.81 -4.46
C VAL A 80 5.00 -4.63 -5.75
N GLU A 81 4.97 -5.96 -5.66
CA GLU A 81 4.93 -6.83 -6.84
C GLU A 81 3.61 -6.66 -7.62
N PHE A 82 2.48 -6.48 -6.92
CA PHE A 82 1.21 -6.16 -7.56
C PHE A 82 1.27 -4.86 -8.38
N MET A 83 1.86 -3.80 -7.82
CA MET A 83 1.98 -2.52 -8.51
C MET A 83 2.95 -2.56 -9.70
N LYS A 84 4.05 -3.32 -9.59
CA LYS A 84 4.97 -3.56 -10.72
C LYS A 84 4.27 -4.28 -11.87
N ALA A 85 3.51 -5.33 -11.57
CA ALA A 85 2.77 -6.08 -12.59
C ALA A 85 1.70 -5.22 -13.28
N ALA A 86 1.02 -4.36 -12.51
CA ALA A 86 0.01 -3.45 -13.05
C ALA A 86 0.60 -2.40 -14.01
N ALA A 87 1.81 -1.91 -13.77
CA ALA A 87 2.48 -0.94 -14.63
C ALA A 87 2.93 -1.50 -16.00
N ILE A 88 3.00 -2.84 -16.13
CA ILE A 88 3.44 -3.53 -17.36
C ILE A 88 2.25 -3.75 -18.32
N THR A 89 1.01 -3.57 -17.87
CA THR A 89 -0.19 -3.74 -18.71
C THR A 89 -0.57 -2.38 -19.33
N PRO A 90 -0.43 -2.20 -20.67
CA PRO A 90 -0.71 -0.93 -21.35
C PRO A 90 -2.21 -0.59 -21.41
#